data_AF-A0A9E2YYH3-F1
#
_entry.id   AF-A0A9E2YYH3-F1
#
_cell.length_a   1.000
_cell.length_b   1.000
_cell.length_c   1.000
_cell.angle_alpha   90.00
_cell.angle_beta   90.00
_cell.angle_gamma   90.00
#
_symmetry.space_group_name_H-M   'P 1'
#
loop_
_entity.id
_entity.type
_entity.pdbx_description
1 polymer ?
#
loop_
_entity_poly.entity_id
_entity_poly.type
_entity_poly.pdbx_seq_one_letter_code
_entity_poly.pdbx_strand_id
1 'polypeptide(L)'
;MKLLYLDPFSGIAGDMTVGALLDAGADAEALMSALESLGTGAAFRIEKTKRRGIAATKFHVDGSDSKKHRHLPQIMEMISRSAMPEPAKQNAARVFEKLGQAEAKTHAVPIEKVHFHE
;
A
#
# COMPACT_ATOMS: atom_id res chain seq x y z
N MET A 1 -25.46 -8.85 3.63
CA MET A 1 -24.45 -7.91 4.20
C MET A 1 -23.08 -8.54 3.99
N LYS A 2 -22.14 -7.88 3.31
CA LYS A 2 -20.74 -8.37 3.22
C LYS A 2 -19.92 -7.57 4.22
N LEU A 3 -19.68 -8.13 5.41
CA LEU A 3 -18.92 -7.51 6.49
C LEU A 3 -17.55 -8.17 6.57
N LEU A 4 -16.49 -7.37 6.49
CA LEU A 4 -15.14 -7.78 6.85
C LEU A 4 -14.83 -7.22 8.23
N TYR A 5 -14.49 -8.09 9.18
CA TYR A 5 -14.11 -7.71 10.53
C TYR A 5 -12.62 -8.00 10.73
N LEU A 6 -11.85 -6.99 11.13
CA LEU A 6 -10.43 -7.09 11.42
C LEU A 6 -10.23 -6.79 12.92
N ASP A 7 -9.66 -7.76 13.66
CA ASP A 7 -9.28 -7.60 15.08
C ASP A 7 -7.77 -7.85 15.30
N PRO A 8 -6.89 -6.95 14.80
CA PRO A 8 -5.46 -7.08 15.01
C PRO A 8 -5.05 -6.44 16.34
N PHE A 9 -4.96 -7.25 17.42
CA PHE A 9 -4.62 -6.77 18.77
C PHE A 9 -3.29 -5.98 18.87
N SER A 10 -2.34 -6.24 17.96
CA SER A 10 -1.05 -5.55 17.89
C SER A 10 -0.79 -4.89 16.53
N GLY A 11 -1.85 -4.61 15.77
CA GLY A 11 -1.74 -4.13 14.40
C GLY A 11 -1.46 -5.24 13.37
N ILE A 12 -1.57 -4.86 12.08
CA ILE A 12 -1.33 -5.73 10.93
C ILE A 12 -0.59 -4.92 9.87
N ALA A 13 0.48 -5.48 9.33
CA ALA A 13 1.24 -4.85 8.25
C ALA A 13 0.47 -4.91 6.93
N GLY A 14 0.82 -4.03 5.98
CA GLY A 14 0.15 -3.93 4.69
C GLY A 14 0.21 -5.22 3.87
N ASP A 15 1.37 -5.89 3.84
CA ASP A 15 1.57 -7.16 3.14
C ASP A 15 0.71 -8.30 3.73
N MET A 16 0.58 -8.35 5.06
CA MET A 16 -0.29 -9.29 5.75
C MET A 16 -1.76 -9.01 5.48
N THR A 17 -2.16 -7.74 5.41
CA THR A 17 -3.53 -7.34 5.08
C THR A 17 -3.90 -7.74 3.65
N VAL A 18 -3.00 -7.49 2.69
CA VAL A 18 -3.18 -7.91 1.29
C VAL A 18 -3.27 -9.43 1.19
N GLY A 19 -2.38 -10.16 1.86
CA GLY A 19 -2.42 -11.63 1.90
C GLY A 19 -3.76 -12.18 2.42
N ALA A 20 -4.27 -11.60 3.51
CA ALA A 20 -5.56 -11.99 4.09
C ALA A 20 -6.74 -11.73 3.13
N LEU A 21 -6.74 -10.59 2.42
CA LEU A 21 -7.79 -10.27 1.44
C LEU A 21 -7.74 -11.20 0.21
N LEU A 22 -6.53 -11.58 -0.24
CA LEU A 22 -6.36 -12.57 -1.29
C LEU A 22 -6.91 -13.94 -0.88
N ASP A 23 -6.63 -14.40 0.35
CA ASP A 23 -7.23 -15.64 0.87
C ASP A 23 -8.76 -15.54 1.05
N ALA A 24 -9.30 -14.33 1.27
CA ALA A 24 -10.74 -14.07 1.31
C ALA A 24 -11.40 -14.00 -0.09
N GLY A 25 -10.64 -14.18 -1.17
CA GLY A 25 -11.15 -14.24 -2.55
C GLY A 25 -11.04 -12.94 -3.34
N ALA A 26 -10.20 -11.99 -2.92
CA ALA A 26 -9.86 -10.84 -3.75
C ALA A 26 -9.14 -11.27 -5.03
N ASP A 27 -9.37 -10.54 -6.12
CA ASP A 27 -8.78 -10.80 -7.43
C ASP A 27 -7.29 -10.44 -7.45
N ALA A 28 -6.44 -11.47 -7.57
CA ALA A 28 -5.00 -11.32 -7.61
C ALA A 28 -4.50 -10.62 -8.89
N GLU A 29 -5.11 -10.89 -10.04
CA GLU A 29 -4.69 -10.31 -11.31
C GLU A 29 -5.02 -8.82 -11.36
N ALA A 30 -6.22 -8.45 -10.91
CA ALA A 30 -6.62 -7.05 -10.79
C ALA A 30 -5.71 -6.28 -9.82
N LEU A 31 -5.33 -6.89 -8.70
CA LEU A 31 -4.38 -6.29 -7.75
C LEU A 31 -3.01 -6.07 -8.38
N MET A 32 -2.45 -7.08 -9.05
CA MET A 32 -1.12 -7.00 -9.66
C MET A 32 -1.08 -5.94 -10.77
N SER A 33 -2.07 -5.94 -11.66
CA SER A 33 -2.20 -4.92 -12.72
C SER A 33 -2.31 -3.50 -12.16
N ALA A 34 -3.11 -3.33 -11.10
CA ALA A 34 -3.26 -2.06 -10.40
C ALA A 34 -1.92 -1.55 -9.82
N LEU A 35 -1.17 -2.43 -9.14
CA LEU A 35 0.12 -2.08 -8.53
C LEU A 35 1.21 -1.80 -9.55
N GLU A 36 1.29 -2.59 -10.63
CA GLU A 36 2.23 -2.37 -11.73
C GLU A 36 2.00 -1.02 -12.41
N SER A 37 0.73 -0.61 -12.57
CA SER A 37 0.36 0.67 -13.18
C SER A 37 0.85 1.90 -12.42
N LEU A 38 1.24 1.77 -11.15
CA LEU A 38 1.83 2.86 -10.37
C LEU A 38 3.24 3.22 -10.86
N GLY A 39 3.91 2.35 -11.62
CA GLY A 39 5.26 2.60 -12.12
C GLY A 39 6.29 2.81 -11.01
N THR A 40 6.10 2.15 -9.86
CA THR A 40 6.99 2.30 -8.70
C THR A 40 8.38 1.73 -8.96
N GLY A 41 8.49 0.75 -9.87
CA GLY A 41 9.67 -0.07 -10.10
C GLY A 41 9.84 -1.19 -9.07
N ALA A 42 8.87 -1.40 -8.17
CA ALA A 42 8.87 -2.53 -7.25
C ALA A 42 8.41 -3.80 -7.97
N ALA A 43 8.90 -4.94 -7.51
CA ALA A 43 8.38 -6.24 -7.90
C ALA A 43 7.41 -6.75 -6.83
N PHE A 44 6.35 -7.44 -7.26
CA PHE A 44 5.33 -7.97 -6.38
C PHE A 44 5.22 -9.49 -6.59
N ARG A 45 5.00 -10.23 -5.52
CA ARG A 45 4.86 -11.69 -5.58
C ARG A 45 3.90 -12.21 -4.54
N ILE A 46 3.10 -13.20 -4.93
CA ILE A 46 2.17 -13.89 -4.05
C ILE A 46 2.74 -15.28 -3.77
N GLU A 47 2.87 -15.64 -2.49
CA GLU A 47 3.41 -16.93 -2.07
C GLU A 47 2.46 -17.61 -1.09
N LYS A 48 2.10 -18.88 -1.34
CA LYS A 48 1.44 -19.71 -0.34
C LYS A 48 2.47 -20.19 0.67
N THR A 49 2.19 -19.96 1.95
CA THR A 49 3.10 -20.29 3.05
C THR A 49 2.37 -21.00 4.18
N LYS A 50 3.13 -21.61 5.08
CA LYS A 50 2.62 -22.20 6.32
C LYS A 50 3.40 -21.60 7.49
N ARG A 51 2.74 -20.81 8.34
CA ARG A 51 3.36 -20.22 9.54
C ARG A 51 2.77 -20.86 10.78
N ARG A 52 3.64 -21.44 11.62
CA ARG A 52 3.24 -22.12 12.87
C ARG A 52 2.08 -23.11 12.69
N GLY A 53 2.07 -23.86 11.59
CA GLY A 53 1.01 -24.83 11.30
C GLY A 53 -0.17 -24.31 10.47
N ILE A 54 -0.30 -23.00 10.29
CA ILE A 54 -1.46 -22.36 9.64
C ILE A 54 -1.10 -21.97 8.21
N ALA A 55 -1.93 -22.38 7.24
CA ALA A 55 -1.80 -21.97 5.85
C ALA A 55 -2.21 -20.50 5.67
N ALA A 56 -1.44 -19.75 4.91
CA ALA A 56 -1.70 -18.34 4.62
C ALA A 56 -1.08 -17.92 3.29
N THR A 57 -1.52 -16.79 2.76
CA THR A 57 -0.84 -16.07 1.68
C THR A 57 0.11 -15.02 2.25
N LYS A 58 1.37 -15.06 1.80
CA LYS A 58 2.33 -13.97 1.99
C LYS A 58 2.41 -13.15 0.71
N PHE A 59 2.09 -11.87 0.80
CA PHE A 59 2.36 -10.91 -0.26
C PHE A 59 3.77 -10.36 -0.07
N HIS A 60 4.56 -10.29 -1.13
CA HIS A 60 5.91 -9.74 -1.10
C HIS A 60 5.94 -8.46 -1.92
N VAL A 61 6.59 -7.44 -1.38
CA VAL A 61 6.91 -6.18 -2.05
C VAL A 61 8.43 -6.07 -2.05
N ASP A 62 9.03 -6.39 -3.18
CA ASP A 62 10.47 -6.34 -3.37
C ASP A 62 10.79 -4.96 -3.97
N GLY A 63 11.30 -4.05 -3.13
CA GLY A 63 11.65 -2.70 -3.55
C GLY A 63 12.80 -2.70 -4.56
N SER A 64 12.75 -1.81 -5.55
CA SER A 64 13.95 -1.49 -6.33
C SER A 64 14.86 -0.58 -5.51
N ASP A 65 16.18 -0.72 -5.67
CA ASP A 65 17.28 0.00 -4.99
C ASP A 65 17.28 1.53 -5.18
N SER A 66 16.17 2.12 -5.62
CA SER A 66 16.06 3.55 -5.83
C SER A 66 15.84 4.25 -4.49
N LYS A 67 16.90 4.88 -3.97
CA LYS A 67 16.85 5.97 -2.96
C LYS A 67 16.11 7.22 -3.49
N LYS A 68 15.12 7.05 -4.37
CA LYS A 68 14.33 8.14 -4.92
C LYS A 68 13.31 8.53 -3.86
N HIS A 69 13.72 9.45 -2.99
CA HIS A 69 12.78 10.12 -2.09
C HIS A 69 11.69 10.76 -2.94
N ARG A 70 10.45 10.29 -2.76
CA ARG A 70 9.27 10.87 -3.40
C ARG A 70 8.60 11.79 -2.40
N HIS A 71 8.29 13.00 -2.84
CA HIS A 71 7.47 13.94 -2.06
C HIS A 71 5.98 13.65 -2.27
N LEU A 72 5.14 14.14 -1.36
CA LEU A 72 3.70 13.96 -1.45
C LEU A 72 3.12 14.30 -2.84
N PRO A 73 3.45 15.44 -3.49
CA PRO A 73 2.89 15.75 -4.81
C PRO A 73 3.19 14.70 -5.88
N GLN A 74 4.39 14.10 -5.85
CA GLN A 74 4.78 13.06 -6.80
C GLN A 74 4.00 11.76 -6.55
N ILE A 75 3.78 11.40 -5.28
CA ILE A 75 2.96 10.22 -4.92
C ILE A 75 1.51 10.42 -5.38
N MET A 76 0.95 11.61 -5.17
CA MET A 76 -0.41 11.93 -5.62
C MET A 76 -0.54 11.88 -7.15
N GLU A 77 0.47 12.34 -7.88
CA GLU A 77 0.54 12.24 -9.34
C GLU A 77 0.57 10.77 -9.80
N MET A 78 1.38 9.92 -9.15
CA MET A 78 1.42 8.48 -9.45
C MET A 78 0.08 7.80 -9.21
N ILE A 79 -0.58 8.09 -8.08
CA ILE A 79 -1.91 7.54 -7.76
C ILE A 79 -2.93 7.97 -8.80
N SER A 80 -2.98 9.27 -9.16
CA SER A 80 -3.96 9.78 -10.11
C SER A 80 -3.82 9.19 -11.50
N ARG A 81 -2.58 8.95 -11.97
CA ARG A 81 -2.28 8.36 -13.28
C ARG A 81 -2.37 6.84 -13.35
N SER A 82 -2.43 6.15 -12.21
CA SER A 82 -2.53 4.70 -12.17
C SER A 82 -3.81 4.17 -12.84
N ALA A 83 -3.82 2.89 -13.18
CA ALA A 83 -4.99 2.16 -13.68
C ALA A 83 -5.93 1.68 -12.55
N MET A 84 -5.69 2.11 -11.30
CA MET A 84 -6.51 1.70 -10.16
C MET A 84 -7.96 2.19 -10.30
N PRO A 85 -8.94 1.46 -9.75
CA PRO A 85 -10.31 1.95 -9.64
C PRO A 85 -10.37 3.30 -8.90
N GLU A 86 -11.25 4.19 -9.32
CA GLU A 86 -11.38 5.53 -8.75
C GLU A 86 -11.57 5.54 -7.21
N PRO A 87 -12.40 4.65 -6.62
CA PRO A 87 -12.49 4.56 -5.15
C PRO A 87 -11.16 4.19 -4.48
N ALA A 88 -10.33 3.35 -5.12
CA ALA A 88 -9.02 2.97 -4.62
C ALA A 88 -8.05 4.15 -4.68
N LYS A 89 -8.06 4.93 -5.78
CA LYS A 89 -7.27 6.17 -5.90
C LYS A 89 -7.62 7.17 -4.81
N GLN A 90 -8.91 7.41 -4.58
CA GLN A 90 -9.40 8.35 -3.56
C GLN A 90 -9.01 7.91 -2.14
N ASN A 91 -9.13 6.62 -1.84
CA ASN A 91 -8.72 6.08 -0.55
C ASN A 91 -7.20 6.18 -0.33
N ALA A 92 -6.40 5.82 -1.33
CA ALA A 92 -4.94 5.94 -1.26
C ALA A 92 -4.50 7.41 -1.08
N ALA A 93 -5.06 8.32 -1.87
CA ALA A 93 -4.83 9.77 -1.77
C ALA A 93 -5.10 10.28 -0.35
N ARG A 94 -6.25 9.94 0.23
CA ARG A 94 -6.61 10.34 1.61
C ARG A 94 -5.64 9.81 2.66
N VAL A 95 -5.11 8.60 2.49
CA VAL A 95 -4.12 8.02 3.40
C VAL A 95 -2.81 8.82 3.33
N PHE A 96 -2.30 9.08 2.13
CA PHE A 96 -1.06 9.84 1.94
C PHE A 96 -1.19 11.31 2.36
N GLU A 97 -2.34 11.95 2.14
CA GLU A 97 -2.61 13.30 2.65
C GLU A 97 -2.56 13.36 4.17
N LYS A 98 -3.20 12.40 4.86
CA LYS A 98 -3.16 12.31 6.32
C LYS A 98 -1.76 12.07 6.84
N LEU A 99 -1.00 11.18 6.19
CA LEU A 99 0.39 10.91 6.55
C LEU A 99 1.24 12.18 6.33
N GLY A 100 1.09 12.84 5.18
CA GLY A 100 1.79 14.08 4.87
C GLY A 100 1.49 15.21 5.86
N GLN A 101 0.24 15.36 6.30
CA GLN A 101 -0.12 16.33 7.34
C GLN A 101 0.56 16.02 8.69
N ALA A 102 0.63 14.74 9.07
CA ALA A 102 1.29 14.32 10.30
C ALA A 102 2.80 14.58 10.27
N GLU A 103 3.45 14.26 9.14
CA GLU A 103 4.88 14.50 8.92
C GLU A 103 5.21 16.00 8.88
N ALA A 104 4.44 16.79 8.14
CA ALA A 104 4.59 18.24 8.05
C ALA A 104 4.55 18.90 9.43
N LYS A 105 3.61 18.46 10.27
CA LYS A 105 3.47 18.94 11.65
C LYS A 105 4.65 18.54 12.52
N THR A 106 5.11 17.29 12.43
CA THR A 106 6.23 16.77 13.23
C THR A 106 7.56 17.43 12.86
N HIS A 107 7.77 17.69 11.57
CA HIS A 107 9.01 18.24 11.03
C HIS A 107 8.98 19.77 10.83
N ALA A 108 7.86 20.44 11.11
CA ALA A 108 7.66 21.88 10.93
C ALA A 108 8.01 22.38 9.50
N VAL A 109 7.64 21.61 8.48
CA VAL A 109 7.84 21.94 7.06
C VAL A 109 6.49 22.06 6.33
N PRO A 110 6.40 22.82 5.22
CA PRO A 110 5.24 22.79 4.33
C PRO A 110 4.94 21.35 3.85
N ILE A 111 3.66 21.02 3.66
CA ILE A 111 3.22 19.66 3.31
C ILE A 111 3.80 19.19 1.97
N GLU A 112 4.06 20.11 1.05
CA GLU A 112 4.65 19.85 -0.26
C GLU A 112 6.13 19.47 -0.16
N LYS A 113 6.80 19.83 0.94
CA LYS A 113 8.21 19.53 1.22
C LYS A 113 8.38 18.32 2.15
N VAL A 114 7.30 17.64 2.52
CA VAL A 114 7.36 16.43 3.34
C VAL A 114 8.21 15.37 2.64
N HIS A 115 9.15 14.82 3.39
CA HIS A 115 9.86 13.59 3.07
C HIS A 115 9.30 12.51 3.98
N PHE A 116 8.80 11.42 3.40
CA PHE A 116 8.42 10.24 4.18
C PHE A 116 9.68 9.51 4.62
N HIS A 117 9.83 9.32 5.94
CA HIS A 117 10.98 8.64 6.56
C HIS A 117 10.67 7.17 6.89
N GLU A 118 9.91 6.49 6.03
CA GLU A 118 9.61 5.05 6.14
C GLU A 118 10.67 4.18 5.44
#